data_AF-A0A6G1DKD1-F1
#
_entry.id   AF-A0A6G1DKD1-F1
#
_cell.length_a   1.000
_cell.length_b   1.000
_cell.length_c   1.000
_cell.angle_alpha   90.00
_cell.angle_beta   90.00
_cell.angle_gamma   90.00
#
_symmetry.space_group_name_H-M   'P 1'
#
loop_
_entity.id
_entity.type
_entity.pdbx_description
1 polymer ?
#
loop_
_entity_poly.entity_id
_entity_poly.type
_entity_poly.pdbx_seq_one_letter_code
_entity_poly.pdbx_strand_id
1 'polypeptide(L)'
;MSDSYSYSDDSDELAPSKIIEKHFAEQSVLDSFARTLAMKIKAAFSAGVSQRQYGPRKSIRRDHGGAHERLVEDYFAAEPLYPESMFRTRFRMNSTYYWFI
;
A
#
# COMPACT_ATOMS: atom_id res chain seq x y z
N MET A 1 -59.72 31.35 19.04
CA MET A 1 -59.08 30.30 19.84
C MET A 1 -57.77 29.99 19.16
N SER A 2 -56.63 30.22 19.83
CA SER A 2 -55.30 30.07 19.25
C SER A 2 -54.48 29.20 20.20
N ASP A 3 -54.06 28.04 19.69
CA ASP A 3 -53.25 27.08 20.43
C ASP A 3 -51.78 27.49 20.34
N SER A 4 -51.15 27.72 21.49
CA SER A 4 -49.72 28.06 21.59
C SER A 4 -48.94 26.80 21.97
N TYR A 5 -48.21 26.24 21.00
CA TYR A 5 -47.27 25.15 21.24
C TYR A 5 -45.95 25.72 21.80
N SER A 6 -45.66 25.41 23.06
CA SER A 6 -44.39 25.76 23.71
C SER A 6 -43.41 24.61 23.49
N TYR A 7 -42.43 24.81 22.61
CA TYR A 7 -41.26 23.93 22.54
C TYR A 7 -40.38 24.21 23.77
N SER A 8 -40.36 23.29 24.73
CA SER A 8 -39.38 23.30 25.81
C SER A 8 -38.03 22.86 25.26
N ASP A 9 -37.07 23.79 25.26
CA ASP A 9 -35.67 23.57 24.90
C ASP A 9 -34.94 22.88 26.05
N ASP A 10 -34.70 21.58 25.91
CA ASP A 10 -33.98 20.72 26.87
C ASP A 10 -32.45 20.91 26.71
N SER A 11 -31.98 22.12 27.01
CA SER A 11 -30.58 22.55 26.82
C SER A 11 -29.61 22.07 27.94
N ASP A 12 -30.04 21.18 28.84
CA ASP A 12 -29.23 20.69 29.96
C ASP A 12 -28.32 19.48 29.60
N GLU A 13 -28.35 19.01 28.35
CA GLU A 13 -27.63 17.80 27.92
C GLU A 13 -26.12 18.02 27.67
N LEU A 14 -25.64 19.28 27.69
CA LEU A 14 -24.23 19.64 27.41
C LEU A 14 -23.45 20.22 28.61
N ALA A 15 -23.91 20.00 29.84
CA ALA A 15 -23.19 20.46 31.03
C ALA A 15 -21.75 19.89 31.07
N PRO A 16 -20.69 20.73 31.13
CA PRO A 16 -19.28 20.30 31.07
C PRO A 16 -18.94 19.21 32.10
N SER A 17 -19.58 19.26 33.27
CA SER A 17 -19.37 18.29 34.35
C SER A 17 -19.78 16.86 33.98
N LYS A 18 -20.90 16.69 33.24
CA LYS A 18 -21.38 15.37 32.80
C LYS A 18 -20.53 14.79 31.68
N ILE A 19 -19.95 15.65 30.85
CA ILE A 19 -19.02 15.29 29.78
C ILE A 19 -17.72 14.71 30.39
N ILE A 20 -17.17 15.36 31.42
CA ILE A 20 -15.95 14.91 32.10
C ILE A 20 -16.12 13.53 32.76
N GLU A 21 -17.26 13.26 33.40
CA GLU A 21 -17.55 11.98 34.06
C GLU A 21 -17.66 10.82 33.05
N LYS A 22 -18.35 11.04 31.92
CA LYS A 22 -18.42 10.07 30.81
C LYS A 22 -17.02 9.70 30.30
N HIS A 23 -16.15 10.69 30.16
CA HIS A 23 -14.77 10.46 29.72
C HIS A 23 -13.90 9.76 30.77
N PHE A 24 -14.18 9.91 32.07
CA PHE A 24 -13.44 9.23 33.13
C PHE A 24 -13.66 7.70 33.09
N ALA A 25 -14.89 7.26 32.81
CA ALA A 25 -15.19 5.84 32.61
C ALA A 25 -14.55 5.27 31.33
N GLU A 26 -14.60 6.04 30.23
CA GLU A 26 -13.99 5.68 28.93
C GLU A 26 -12.45 5.56 28.98
N GLN A 27 -11.77 6.30 29.86
CA GLN A 27 -10.32 6.24 30.03
C GLN A 27 -9.82 4.88 30.52
N SER A 28 -10.58 4.20 31.39
CA SER A 28 -10.21 2.88 31.91
C SER A 28 -10.16 1.80 30.82
N VAL A 29 -11.06 1.88 29.84
CA VAL A 29 -11.11 0.99 28.67
C VAL A 29 -9.89 1.22 27.77
N LEU A 30 -9.55 2.49 27.52
CA LEU A 30 -8.37 2.85 26.72
C LEU A 30 -7.05 2.42 27.38
N ASP A 31 -6.93 2.55 28.70
CA ASP A 31 -5.73 2.10 29.44
C ASP A 31 -5.54 0.58 29.34
N SER A 32 -6.62 -0.20 29.43
CA SER A 32 -6.56 -1.65 29.24
C SER A 32 -6.04 -2.04 27.85
N PHE A 33 -6.51 -1.34 26.81
CA PHE A 33 -6.07 -1.53 25.44
C PHE A 33 -4.60 -1.14 25.25
N ALA A 34 -4.17 -0.02 25.84
CA ALA A 34 -2.78 0.43 25.82
C ALA A 34 -1.83 -0.61 26.44
N ARG A 35 -2.22 -1.23 27.57
CA ARG A 35 -1.47 -2.32 28.20
C ARG A 35 -1.37 -3.54 27.29
N THR A 36 -2.46 -3.94 26.64
CA THR A 36 -2.47 -5.06 25.68
C THR A 36 -1.56 -4.79 24.48
N LEU A 37 -1.62 -3.58 23.92
CA LEU A 37 -0.76 -3.20 22.80
C LEU A 37 0.71 -3.19 23.21
N ALA A 38 1.05 -2.62 24.37
CA ALA A 38 2.40 -2.63 24.91
C ALA A 38 2.95 -4.05 25.11
N MET A 39 2.14 -4.96 25.66
CA MET A 39 2.51 -6.37 25.80
C MET A 39 2.76 -7.06 24.45
N LYS A 40 1.91 -6.82 23.44
CA LYS A 40 2.08 -7.41 22.09
C LYS A 40 3.31 -6.88 21.39
N ILE A 41 3.58 -5.58 21.50
CA ILE A 41 4.77 -4.94 20.95
C ILE A 41 6.03 -5.49 21.63
N LYS A 42 6.04 -5.57 22.97
CA LYS A 42 7.15 -6.16 23.73
C LYS A 42 7.39 -7.63 23.33
N ALA A 43 6.34 -8.41 23.20
CA ALA A 43 6.41 -9.81 22.77
C ALA A 43 6.96 -9.95 21.35
N ALA A 44 6.48 -9.13 20.41
CA ALA A 44 6.94 -9.12 19.02
C ALA A 44 8.43 -8.74 18.90
N PHE A 45 8.89 -7.77 19.71
CA PHE A 45 10.31 -7.40 19.75
C PHE A 45 11.17 -8.47 20.44
N SER A 46 10.67 -9.13 21.49
CA SER A 46 11.39 -10.24 22.14
C SER A 46 11.43 -11.52 21.29
N ALA A 47 10.41 -11.74 20.45
CA ALA A 47 10.34 -12.90 19.55
C ALA A 47 11.27 -12.77 18.34
N GLY A 48 11.85 -11.59 18.12
CA GLY A 48 12.65 -11.27 16.94
C GLY A 48 11.79 -11.21 15.68
N VAL A 49 11.91 -10.14 14.90
CA VAL A 49 11.39 -10.18 13.53
C VAL A 49 12.25 -11.21 12.81
N SER A 50 11.63 -12.27 12.26
CA SER A 50 12.34 -13.22 11.39
C SER A 50 12.73 -12.47 10.10
N GLN A 51 13.82 -11.71 10.18
CA GLN A 51 14.46 -11.11 9.03
C GLN A 51 14.90 -12.28 8.17
N ARG A 52 14.12 -12.54 7.10
CA ARG A 52 14.45 -13.54 6.10
C ARG A 52 15.81 -13.14 5.55
N GLN A 53 16.87 -13.82 6.00
CA GLN A 53 18.22 -13.50 5.62
C GLN A 53 18.40 -13.88 4.16
N TYR A 54 18.14 -12.93 3.27
CA TYR A 54 18.50 -13.07 1.87
C TYR A 54 20.02 -12.95 1.81
N GLY A 55 20.69 -14.05 1.47
CA GLY A 55 22.12 -14.04 1.25
C GLY A 55 22.53 -13.05 0.16
N PRO A 56 23.83 -12.70 0.07
CA PRO A 56 24.33 -11.76 -0.93
C PRO A 56 23.88 -12.16 -2.34
N ARG A 57 23.23 -11.25 -3.06
CA ARG A 57 22.85 -11.49 -4.46
C ARG A 57 24.11 -11.51 -5.32
N LYS A 58 24.35 -12.61 -6.03
CA LYS A 58 25.42 -12.69 -7.04
C LYS A 58 25.01 -11.89 -8.27
N SER A 59 25.80 -10.90 -8.65
CA SER A 59 25.65 -10.21 -9.93
C SER A 59 26.39 -11.00 -11.02
N ILE A 60 25.66 -11.36 -12.08
CA ILE A 60 26.23 -11.99 -13.27
C ILE A 60 26.34 -10.91 -14.33
N ARG A 61 27.51 -10.79 -14.96
CA ARG A 61 27.69 -9.90 -16.10
C ARG A 61 26.84 -10.40 -17.26
N ARG A 62 25.93 -9.54 -17.74
CA ARG A 62 25.11 -9.81 -18.92
C ARG A 62 25.65 -9.00 -20.08
N ASP A 63 25.78 -9.65 -21.24
CA ASP A 63 26.07 -8.96 -22.49
C ASP A 63 24.78 -8.28 -22.98
N HIS A 64 24.59 -7.03 -22.57
CA HIS A 64 23.43 -6.23 -22.94
C HIS A 64 23.47 -5.79 -24.41
N GLY A 65 24.67 -5.53 -24.94
CA GLY A 65 24.88 -5.07 -26.31
C GLY A 65 24.53 -6.16 -27.32
N GLY A 66 25.17 -7.33 -27.19
CA GLY A 66 24.90 -8.44 -28.10
C GLY A 66 23.52 -9.06 -27.89
N ALA A 67 22.92 -8.93 -26.70
CA ALA A 67 21.50 -9.28 -26.53
C ALA A 67 20.59 -8.34 -27.31
N HIS A 68 20.87 -7.03 -27.33
CA HIS A 68 20.08 -6.07 -28.11
C HIS A 68 20.21 -6.31 -29.61
N GLU A 69 21.43 -6.57 -30.10
CA GLU A 69 21.69 -6.84 -31.52
C GLU A 69 20.92 -8.08 -32.01
N ARG A 70 21.00 -9.19 -31.27
CA ARG A 70 20.20 -10.40 -31.55
C ARG A 70 18.69 -10.13 -31.56
N LEU A 71 18.20 -9.27 -30.66
CA LEU A 71 16.78 -8.91 -30.65
C LEU A 71 16.36 -8.11 -31.88
N VAL A 72 17.22 -7.25 -32.40
CA VAL A 72 16.98 -6.48 -33.62
C VAL A 72 17.02 -7.41 -34.84
N GLU A 73 18.02 -8.30 -34.92
CA GLU A 73 18.14 -9.30 -35.99
C GLU A 73 16.92 -10.23 -36.07
N ASP A 74 16.48 -10.80 -34.95
CA ASP A 74 15.33 -11.70 -34.89
C ASP A 74 13.99 -11.00 -35.22
N TYR A 75 13.92 -9.68 -35.03
CA TYR A 75 12.72 -8.88 -35.26
C TYR A 75 12.61 -8.38 -36.71
N PHE A 76 13.71 -7.89 -37.29
CA PHE A 76 13.75 -7.41 -38.67
C PHE A 76 14.11 -8.52 -39.68
N ALA A 77 14.21 -9.77 -39.24
CA ALA A 77 14.32 -10.93 -40.12
C ALA A 77 13.11 -11.03 -41.07
N ALA A 78 13.31 -11.66 -42.22
CA ALA A 78 12.23 -11.93 -43.17
C ALA A 78 11.11 -12.80 -42.57
N GLU A 79 11.45 -13.63 -41.59
CA GLU A 79 10.51 -14.45 -40.83
C GLU A 79 10.77 -14.25 -39.32
N PRO A 80 10.11 -13.28 -38.68
CA PRO A 80 10.38 -12.93 -37.29
C PRO A 80 9.89 -14.01 -36.32
N LEU A 81 10.67 -14.27 -35.26
CA LEU A 81 10.39 -15.34 -34.29
C LEU A 81 9.07 -15.15 -33.51
N TYR A 82 8.63 -13.91 -33.35
CA TYR A 82 7.35 -13.59 -32.71
C TYR A 82 6.52 -12.62 -33.55
N PRO A 83 5.19 -12.70 -33.46
CA PRO A 83 4.31 -11.69 -34.04
C PRO A 83 4.47 -10.35 -33.31
N GLU A 84 4.23 -9.24 -34.02
CA GLU A 84 4.38 -7.85 -33.55
C GLU A 84 3.76 -7.60 -32.14
N SER A 85 2.56 -8.12 -31.89
CA SER A 85 1.85 -7.95 -30.61
C SER A 85 2.58 -8.55 -29.41
N MET A 86 3.29 -9.67 -29.61
CA MET A 86 4.05 -10.36 -28.59
C MET A 86 5.38 -9.63 -28.30
N PHE A 87 6.02 -9.07 -29.32
CA PHE A 87 7.28 -8.33 -29.17
C PHE A 87 7.12 -7.09 -28.28
N ARG A 88 6.09 -6.28 -28.52
CA ARG A 88 5.80 -5.06 -27.74
C ARG A 88 5.70 -5.34 -26.24
N THR A 89 5.06 -6.46 -25.90
CA THR A 89 4.84 -6.87 -24.52
C THR A 89 6.12 -7.46 -23.89
N ARG A 90 6.84 -8.32 -24.64
CA ARG A 90 8.01 -9.04 -24.15
C ARG A 90 9.24 -8.17 -23.97
N PHE A 91 9.53 -7.30 -24.94
CA PHE A 91 10.79 -6.56 -24.98
C PHE A 91 10.63 -5.09 -24.59
N ARG A 92 9.39 -4.62 -24.40
CA ARG A 92 9.07 -3.27 -23.94
C ARG A 92 9.79 -2.19 -24.75
N MET A 93 9.95 -2.41 -26.06
CA MET A 93 10.47 -1.41 -26.99
C MET A 93 9.46 -0.26 -27.11
N ASN A 94 9.95 0.99 -27.09
CA ASN A 94 9.09 2.16 -27.15
C ASN A 94 8.49 2.32 -28.56
N SER A 95 7.19 2.62 -28.62
CA SER A 95 6.37 2.68 -29.84
C SER A 95 6.88 3.66 -30.90
N THR A 96 7.74 4.61 -30.50
CA THR A 96 8.25 5.67 -31.37
C THR A 96 9.31 5.21 -32.37
N TYR A 97 9.94 4.06 -32.16
CA TYR A 97 10.97 3.53 -33.08
C TYR A 97 10.40 2.76 -34.27
N TYR A 98 9.09 2.48 -34.27
CA TYR A 98 8.42 1.64 -35.27
C TYR A 98 7.67 2.41 -36.36
N TRP A 99 7.61 3.74 -36.29
CA TRP A 99 6.83 4.57 -37.24
C TRP A 99 7.67 5.18 -38.38
N PHE A 100 8.95 4.82 -38.50
CA PHE A 100 9.89 5.44 -39.44
C PHE A 100 10.56 4.48 -40.42
N ILE A 101 9.98 3.30 -40.66
CA ILE A 101 10.34 2.38 -41.75
C ILE A 101 9.07 2.05 -42.52
#